data_AF-A0AAW2QR29-F1
#
_entry.id   AF-A0AAW2QR29-F1
#
_cell.length_a   1.000
_cell.length_b   1.000
_cell.length_c   1.000
_cell.angle_alpha   90.00
_cell.angle_beta   90.00
_cell.angle_gamma   90.00
#
_symmetry.space_group_name_H-M   'P 1'
#
loop_
_entity.id
_entity.type
_entity.pdbx_description
1 polymer ?
#
loop_
_entity_poly.entity_id
_entity_poly.type
_entity_poly.pdbx_seq_one_letter_code
_entity_poly.pdbx_strand_id
1 'polypeptide(L)'
;MSPKPPENGMEGDDEREEESEEENSEEEEDEPRLKYQRMGGSVPTLLQSDAASCVAIAERMIALGTHSGSVHILDFLGNQVKEFIAHTAAVNDLCFDIEGEYIASCSDDGSVVISSLFTDERMKFEYHRPMKTIALDPDYVRKSSRRFVTGGLAGHLYFNVKNG
;
A
#
# COMPACT_ATOMS: atom_id res chain seq x y z
N MET A 1 -71.61 40.41 -46.81
CA MET A 1 -71.06 40.24 -48.18
C MET A 1 -69.73 40.94 -48.22
N SER A 2 -68.67 40.16 -48.31
CA SER A 2 -67.29 40.55 -47.98
C SER A 2 -66.46 40.77 -49.24
N PRO A 3 -65.45 41.66 -49.21
CA PRO A 3 -64.30 41.56 -50.11
C PRO A 3 -62.97 41.53 -49.33
N LYS A 4 -61.97 40.78 -49.82
CA LYS A 4 -60.51 41.06 -49.73
C LYS A 4 -59.67 39.96 -50.46
N PRO A 5 -58.41 40.25 -50.85
CA PRO A 5 -57.82 39.98 -52.17
C PRO A 5 -56.68 38.91 -52.10
N PRO A 6 -55.90 38.63 -53.18
CA PRO A 6 -55.02 37.47 -53.24
C PRO A 6 -53.60 37.78 -52.77
N GLU A 7 -52.86 36.78 -52.29
CA GLU A 7 -51.40 36.82 -52.15
C GLU A 7 -50.79 35.40 -52.22
N ASN A 8 -49.93 35.18 -53.21
CA ASN A 8 -48.94 34.10 -53.37
C ASN A 8 -48.23 34.36 -54.71
N GLY A 9 -46.91 34.34 -54.88
CA GLY A 9 -45.78 34.01 -54.01
C GLY A 9 -44.46 34.10 -54.81
N MET A 10 -43.37 33.64 -54.17
CA MET A 10 -42.01 33.37 -54.69
C MET A 10 -41.10 34.54 -55.10
N GLU A 11 -39.99 34.71 -54.37
CA GLU A 11 -38.59 34.58 -54.85
C GLU A 11 -37.58 34.92 -53.72
N GLY A 12 -36.47 34.18 -53.64
CA GLY A 12 -35.21 34.67 -53.04
C GLY A 12 -34.60 33.81 -51.92
N ASP A 13 -33.83 32.79 -52.32
CA ASP A 13 -32.93 31.97 -51.51
C ASP A 13 -31.51 32.61 -51.53
N ASP A 14 -30.81 32.68 -50.40
CA ASP A 14 -29.34 32.75 -50.36
C ASP A 14 -28.80 32.46 -48.94
N GLU A 15 -28.59 31.16 -48.72
CA GLU A 15 -27.42 30.53 -48.09
C GLU A 15 -26.76 31.24 -46.89
N ARG A 16 -27.11 30.80 -45.67
CA ARG A 16 -26.24 30.95 -44.49
C ARG A 16 -25.55 29.62 -44.23
N GLU A 17 -24.23 29.67 -44.26
CA GLU A 17 -23.29 28.57 -44.06
C GLU A 17 -23.62 27.76 -42.79
N GLU A 18 -23.71 26.43 -42.97
CA GLU A 18 -23.78 25.45 -41.89
C GLU A 18 -22.43 25.41 -41.16
N GLU A 19 -22.32 26.03 -39.99
CA GLU A 19 -21.27 25.68 -39.04
C GLU A 19 -21.68 24.36 -38.38
N SER A 20 -21.08 23.27 -38.87
CA SER A 20 -21.13 21.95 -38.25
C SER A 20 -20.46 22.03 -36.88
N GLU A 21 -21.25 22.10 -35.82
CA GLU A 21 -20.78 21.81 -34.47
C GLU A 21 -20.36 20.34 -34.44
N GLU A 22 -19.06 20.08 -34.52
CA GLU A 22 -18.48 18.78 -34.24
C GLU A 22 -18.94 18.38 -32.84
N GLU A 23 -19.89 17.44 -32.75
CA GLU A 23 -20.26 16.79 -31.50
C GLU A 23 -18.99 16.11 -30.96
N ASN A 24 -18.31 16.81 -30.05
CA ASN A 24 -17.27 16.23 -29.22
C ASN A 24 -17.95 15.17 -28.36
N SER A 25 -18.01 13.93 -28.86
CA SER A 25 -18.44 12.77 -28.11
C SER A 25 -17.39 12.50 -27.04
N GLU A 26 -17.45 13.27 -25.96
CA GLU A 26 -16.75 12.97 -24.72
C GLU A 26 -17.30 11.63 -24.24
N GLU A 27 -16.62 10.54 -24.60
CA GLU A 27 -16.82 9.25 -23.97
C GLU A 27 -16.57 9.46 -22.48
N GLU A 28 -17.66 9.61 -21.71
CA GLU A 28 -17.60 9.65 -20.24
C GLU A 28 -16.93 8.33 -19.80
N GLU A 29 -15.63 8.39 -19.50
CA GLU A 29 -14.90 7.24 -18.96
C GLU A 29 -15.53 6.88 -17.61
N ASP A 30 -16.34 5.82 -17.58
CA ASP A 30 -16.97 5.29 -16.38
C ASP A 30 -15.92 5.08 -15.26
N GLU A 31 -16.12 5.73 -14.12
CA GLU A 31 -15.24 5.58 -12.96
C GLU A 31 -15.13 4.10 -12.55
N PRO A 32 -13.91 3.53 -12.42
CA PRO A 32 -13.75 2.10 -12.18
C PRO A 32 -14.39 1.70 -10.84
N ARG A 33 -15.32 0.75 -10.89
CA ARG A 33 -15.99 0.24 -9.68
C ARG A 33 -15.01 -0.47 -8.77
N LEU A 34 -14.77 0.11 -7.59
CA LEU A 34 -13.96 -0.49 -6.54
C LEU A 34 -14.57 -1.83 -6.08
N LYS A 35 -13.86 -2.93 -6.32
CA LYS A 35 -14.20 -4.25 -5.78
C LYS A 35 -13.35 -4.50 -4.54
N TYR A 36 -13.99 -4.84 -3.42
CA TYR A 36 -13.31 -5.25 -2.20
C TYR A 36 -13.81 -6.62 -1.76
N GLN A 37 -12.92 -7.38 -1.15
CA GLN A 37 -13.23 -8.67 -0.55
C GLN A 37 -12.49 -8.76 0.79
N ARG A 38 -13.17 -9.30 1.81
CA ARG A 38 -12.51 -9.59 3.08
C ARG A 38 -11.45 -10.66 2.86
N MET A 39 -10.24 -10.42 3.38
CA MET A 39 -9.16 -11.40 3.33
C MET A 39 -9.58 -12.69 4.05
N GLY A 40 -9.36 -13.82 3.38
CA GLY A 40 -9.71 -15.15 3.85
C GLY A 40 -8.50 -15.88 4.44
N GLY A 41 -8.41 -17.18 4.14
CA GLY A 41 -7.30 -18.02 4.57
C GLY A 41 -7.19 -18.11 6.09
N SER A 42 -5.99 -17.92 6.61
CA SER A 42 -5.65 -18.01 8.03
C SER A 42 -6.01 -16.74 8.82
N VAL A 43 -6.16 -15.58 8.15
CA VAL A 43 -6.32 -14.27 8.81
C VAL A 43 -7.47 -14.22 9.83
N PRO A 44 -8.69 -14.72 9.56
CA PRO A 44 -9.77 -14.70 10.55
C PRO A 44 -9.44 -15.46 11.84
N THR A 45 -8.68 -16.56 11.75
CA THR A 45 -8.26 -17.35 12.91
C THR A 45 -7.11 -16.68 13.64
N LEU A 46 -6.12 -16.16 12.91
CA LEU A 46 -4.97 -15.44 13.49
C LEU A 46 -5.44 -14.24 14.33
N LEU A 47 -6.41 -13.49 13.82
CA LEU A 47 -6.95 -12.30 14.46
C LEU A 47 -8.12 -12.59 15.42
N GLN A 48 -8.36 -13.86 15.76
CA GLN A 48 -9.36 -14.22 16.77
C GLN A 48 -8.89 -13.88 18.19
N SER A 49 -7.59 -14.04 18.46
CA SER A 49 -6.97 -13.86 19.77
C SER A 49 -5.96 -12.72 19.83
N ASP A 50 -5.78 -12.00 18.74
CA ASP A 50 -4.84 -10.88 18.62
C ASP A 50 -5.40 -9.83 17.63
N ALA A 51 -4.79 -8.65 17.60
CA ALA A 51 -5.17 -7.56 16.71
C ALA A 51 -4.03 -7.25 15.73
N ALA A 52 -4.38 -7.08 14.46
CA ALA A 52 -3.46 -6.53 13.47
C ALA A 52 -3.12 -5.08 13.84
N SER A 53 -1.84 -4.74 13.83
CA SER A 53 -1.34 -3.41 14.19
C SER A 53 -0.69 -2.69 13.00
N CYS A 54 -0.11 -3.43 12.05
CA CYS A 54 0.48 -2.88 10.84
C CYS A 54 0.46 -3.92 9.70
N VAL A 55 0.66 -3.43 8.47
CA VAL A 55 0.72 -4.26 7.26
C VAL A 55 1.79 -3.71 6.31
N ALA A 56 2.49 -4.58 5.61
CA ALA A 56 3.36 -4.24 4.50
C ALA A 56 3.13 -5.20 3.34
N ILE A 57 3.38 -4.75 2.11
CA ILE A 57 3.13 -5.53 0.89
C ILE A 57 4.42 -5.57 0.08
N ALA A 58 4.80 -6.77 -0.36
CA ALA A 58 5.81 -7.00 -1.38
C ALA A 58 5.14 -7.60 -2.62
N GLU A 59 5.90 -7.81 -3.70
CA GLU A 59 5.36 -8.25 -4.99
C GLU A 59 4.50 -9.53 -4.91
N ARG A 60 4.83 -10.44 -4.00
CA ARG A 60 4.23 -11.79 -3.94
C ARG A 60 3.62 -12.16 -2.59
N MET A 61 3.61 -11.24 -1.63
CA MET A 61 3.24 -11.55 -0.25
C MET A 61 2.85 -10.31 0.55
N ILE A 62 2.12 -10.56 1.63
CA ILE A 62 1.72 -9.57 2.62
C ILE A 62 2.42 -9.92 3.93
N ALA A 63 2.93 -8.92 4.63
CA ALA A 63 3.31 -9.05 6.04
C ALA A 63 2.28 -8.37 6.92
N LEU A 64 1.91 -9.03 8.00
CA LEU A 64 0.96 -8.55 9.00
C LEU A 64 1.64 -8.57 10.37
N GLY A 65 1.78 -7.41 10.99
CA GLY A 65 2.26 -7.29 12.36
C GLY A 65 1.10 -7.25 13.34
N THR A 66 1.30 -7.78 14.55
CA THR A 66 0.25 -7.84 15.57
C THR A 66 0.57 -7.09 16.85
N HIS A 67 -0.44 -6.90 17.69
CA HIS A 67 -0.30 -6.26 18.99
C HIS A 67 0.51 -7.11 19.99
N SER A 68 0.52 -8.44 19.86
CA SER A 68 1.36 -9.31 20.70
C SER A 68 2.83 -9.40 20.28
N GLY A 69 3.19 -8.84 19.12
CA GLY A 69 4.57 -8.81 18.63
C GLY A 69 4.91 -9.88 17.58
N SER A 70 3.92 -10.61 17.09
CA SER A 70 4.07 -11.54 15.97
C SER A 70 4.09 -10.81 14.63
N VAL A 71 4.83 -11.38 13.67
CA VAL A 71 4.85 -10.99 12.26
C VAL A 71 4.47 -12.20 11.43
N HIS A 72 3.33 -12.13 10.76
CA HIS A 72 2.81 -13.17 9.89
C HIS A 72 3.10 -12.80 8.44
N ILE A 73 3.58 -13.77 7.67
CA ILE A 73 3.77 -13.67 6.23
C ILE A 73 2.66 -14.46 5.56
N LEU A 74 1.94 -13.81 4.66
CA LEU A 74 0.72 -14.31 4.04
C LEU A 74 0.83 -14.25 2.51
N ASP A 75 0.15 -15.16 1.83
CA ASP A 75 -0.21 -14.96 0.43
C ASP A 75 -1.37 -13.93 0.29
N PHE A 76 -1.70 -13.56 -0.95
CA PHE A 76 -2.79 -12.59 -1.21
C PHE A 76 -4.20 -13.13 -0.92
N LEU A 77 -4.36 -14.43 -0.67
CA LEU A 77 -5.62 -15.03 -0.23
C LEU A 77 -5.76 -15.02 1.29
N GLY A 78 -4.68 -14.68 2.02
CA GLY A 78 -4.61 -14.64 3.48
C GLY A 78 -4.13 -15.94 4.11
N ASN A 79 -3.58 -16.89 3.36
CA ASN A 79 -2.99 -18.10 3.92
C ASN A 79 -1.63 -17.79 4.54
N GLN A 80 -1.39 -18.24 5.76
CA GLN A 80 -0.09 -18.06 6.42
C GLN A 80 0.98 -18.96 5.79
N VAL A 81 2.05 -18.32 5.33
CA VAL A 81 3.25 -18.97 4.77
C VAL A 81 4.35 -19.08 5.83
N LYS A 82 4.54 -18.04 6.66
CA LYS A 82 5.58 -18.00 7.70
C LYS A 82 5.12 -17.14 8.88
N GLU A 83 5.72 -17.37 10.04
CA GLU A 83 5.47 -16.59 11.26
C GLU A 83 6.78 -16.36 12.01
N PHE A 84 6.89 -15.18 12.60
CA PHE A 84 7.98 -14.82 13.50
C PHE A 84 7.42 -14.19 14.77
N ILE A 85 7.87 -14.69 15.93
CA ILE A 85 7.70 -13.95 17.18
C ILE A 85 8.87 -12.95 17.24
N ALA A 86 8.63 -11.79 16.65
CA ALA A 86 9.64 -10.76 16.46
C ALA A 86 9.86 -9.97 17.76
N HIS A 87 8.77 -9.66 18.46
CA HIS A 87 8.71 -8.68 19.53
C HIS A 87 7.90 -9.20 20.73
N THR A 88 8.06 -8.53 21.88
CA THR A 88 7.27 -8.82 23.10
C THR A 88 6.14 -7.81 23.34
N ALA A 89 5.92 -6.90 22.39
CA ALA A 89 4.88 -5.89 22.38
C ALA A 89 4.50 -5.54 20.93
N ALA A 90 3.53 -4.66 20.75
CA ALA A 90 2.97 -4.32 19.45
C ALA A 90 4.02 -4.02 18.38
N VAL A 91 3.86 -4.64 17.21
CA VAL A 91 4.63 -4.30 16.02
C VAL A 91 4.06 -3.00 15.46
N ASN A 92 4.85 -1.94 15.46
CA ASN A 92 4.39 -0.62 15.05
C ASN A 92 4.52 -0.40 13.54
N ASP A 93 5.54 -0.98 12.91
CA ASP A 93 5.83 -0.77 11.49
C ASP A 93 6.60 -1.96 10.90
N LEU A 94 6.44 -2.17 9.60
CA LEU A 94 7.02 -3.26 8.82
C LEU A 94 7.55 -2.73 7.49
N CYS A 95 8.73 -3.18 7.08
CA CYS A 95 9.34 -2.76 5.81
C CYS A 95 10.06 -3.92 5.14
N PHE A 96 9.68 -4.24 3.90
CA PHE A 96 10.42 -5.14 3.04
C PHE A 96 11.55 -4.41 2.33
N ASP A 97 12.58 -5.15 1.93
CA ASP A 97 13.44 -4.72 0.83
C ASP A 97 12.77 -4.95 -0.54
N ILE A 98 13.33 -4.40 -1.62
CA ILE A 98 12.67 -4.39 -2.94
C ILE A 98 12.47 -5.81 -3.51
N GLU A 99 13.34 -6.75 -3.13
CA GLU A 99 13.27 -8.14 -3.54
C GLU A 99 12.33 -8.98 -2.65
N GLY A 100 11.87 -8.43 -1.51
CA GLY A 100 11.07 -9.13 -0.53
C GLY A 100 11.80 -10.31 0.13
N GLU A 101 13.13 -10.27 0.21
CA GLU A 101 13.93 -11.31 0.87
C GLU A 101 14.16 -11.03 2.35
N TYR A 102 14.12 -9.75 2.73
CA TYR A 102 14.22 -9.30 4.11
C TYR A 102 13.00 -8.49 4.50
N ILE A 103 12.63 -8.64 5.76
CA ILE A 103 11.63 -7.80 6.41
C ILE A 103 12.19 -7.23 7.70
N ALA A 104 11.99 -5.93 7.90
CA ALA A 104 12.25 -5.25 9.15
C ALA A 104 10.95 -4.97 9.89
N SER A 105 11.01 -5.03 11.22
CA SER A 105 9.93 -4.73 12.13
C SER A 105 10.44 -3.88 13.29
N CYS A 106 9.62 -2.98 13.82
CA CYS A 106 9.94 -2.22 15.03
C CYS A 106 8.78 -2.21 16.03
N SER A 107 9.07 -2.08 17.32
CA SER A 107 8.08 -2.31 18.38
C SER A 107 8.18 -1.36 19.58
N ASP A 108 7.10 -1.33 20.35
CA ASP A 108 7.02 -0.73 21.68
C ASP A 108 7.90 -1.42 22.72
N ASP A 109 8.37 -2.64 22.45
CA ASP A 109 9.42 -3.30 23.25
C ASP A 109 10.79 -2.60 23.14
N GLY A 110 10.89 -1.63 22.25
CA GLY A 110 12.05 -0.79 22.02
C GLY A 110 13.14 -1.46 21.22
N SER A 111 12.79 -2.45 20.40
CA SER A 111 13.70 -3.10 19.48
C SER A 111 13.26 -2.95 18.02
N VAL A 112 14.25 -3.09 17.14
CA VAL A 112 14.08 -3.36 15.71
C VAL A 112 14.58 -4.78 15.45
N VAL A 113 13.84 -5.55 14.65
CA VAL A 113 14.23 -6.88 14.18
C VAL A 113 14.26 -6.87 12.66
N ILE A 114 15.32 -7.43 12.08
CA ILE A 114 15.42 -7.64 10.63
C ILE A 114 15.62 -9.14 10.40
N SER A 115 14.72 -9.75 9.64
CA SER A 115 14.68 -11.19 9.41
C SER A 115 14.74 -11.51 7.92
N SER A 116 15.53 -12.52 7.58
CA SER A 116 15.47 -13.15 6.25
C SER A 116 14.22 -14.03 6.14
N LEU A 117 13.57 -13.99 4.99
CA LEU A 117 12.45 -14.88 4.68
C LEU A 117 12.91 -16.25 4.18
N PHE A 118 14.11 -16.33 3.60
CA PHE A 118 14.66 -17.52 2.95
C PHE A 118 15.74 -18.26 3.76
N THR A 119 16.31 -17.60 4.77
CA THR A 119 17.32 -18.18 5.66
C THR A 119 16.94 -17.97 7.13
N ASP A 120 17.76 -18.49 8.04
CA ASP A 120 17.62 -18.25 9.48
C ASP A 120 18.31 -16.95 9.95
N GLU A 121 18.82 -16.12 9.02
CA GLU A 121 19.43 -14.84 9.38
C GLU A 121 18.41 -13.92 10.05
N ARG A 122 18.70 -13.54 11.29
CA ARG A 122 17.91 -12.59 12.08
C ARG A 122 18.83 -11.68 12.89
N MET A 123 18.57 -10.38 12.80
CA MET A 123 19.27 -9.35 13.56
C MET A 123 18.29 -8.63 14.49
N LYS A 124 18.74 -8.30 15.70
CA LYS A 124 17.95 -7.52 16.67
C LYS A 124 18.79 -6.34 17.16
N PHE A 125 18.19 -5.16 17.19
CA PHE A 125 18.79 -3.92 17.64
C PHE A 125 17.94 -3.35 18.79
N GLU A 126 18.56 -3.07 19.93
CA GLU A 126 17.85 -2.59 21.12
C GLU A 126 18.10 -1.09 21.33
N TYR A 127 17.01 -0.34 21.44
CA TYR A 127 17.01 1.13 21.64
C TYR A 127 16.42 1.54 23.00
N HIS A 128 15.87 0.57 23.77
CA HIS A 128 15.31 0.76 25.13
C HIS A 128 14.25 1.89 25.25
N ARG A 129 13.61 2.22 24.12
CA ARG A 129 12.54 3.21 23.96
C ARG A 129 11.61 2.74 22.83
N PRO A 130 10.29 3.00 22.90
CA PRO A 130 9.35 2.58 21.86
C PRO A 130 9.74 3.06 20.45
N MET A 131 9.94 2.12 19.53
CA MET A 131 10.27 2.38 18.13
C MET A 131 9.00 2.32 17.28
N LYS A 132 8.74 3.38 16.51
CA LYS A 132 7.46 3.62 15.84
C LYS A 132 7.51 3.52 14.33
N THR A 133 8.68 3.62 13.73
CA THR A 133 8.84 3.45 12.28
C THR A 133 10.19 2.84 11.92
N ILE A 134 10.23 2.13 10.80
CA ILE A 134 11.41 1.47 10.25
C ILE A 134 11.39 1.56 8.72
N ALA A 135 12.54 1.84 8.12
CA ALA A 135 12.72 1.80 6.68
C ALA A 135 14.04 1.10 6.35
N LEU A 136 13.96 0.00 5.60
CA LEU A 136 15.13 -0.62 4.97
C LEU A 136 15.59 0.20 3.78
N ASP A 137 16.89 0.15 3.48
CA ASP A 137 17.37 0.46 2.13
C ASP A 137 16.65 -0.48 1.14
N PRO A 138 16.05 0.01 0.04
CA PRO A 138 15.40 -0.87 -0.93
C PRO A 138 16.31 -1.98 -1.43
N ASP A 139 17.62 -1.73 -1.54
CA ASP A 139 18.60 -2.73 -1.95
C ASP A 139 19.27 -3.43 -0.76
N TYR A 140 18.58 -3.55 0.39
CA TYR A 140 19.16 -4.07 1.64
C TYR A 140 19.91 -5.38 1.43
N VAL A 141 19.31 -6.34 0.72
CA VAL A 141 19.94 -7.64 0.43
C VAL A 141 21.15 -7.53 -0.50
N ARG A 142 21.17 -6.57 -1.43
CA ARG A 142 22.24 -6.43 -2.43
C ARG A 142 23.44 -5.65 -1.89
N LYS A 143 23.25 -4.78 -0.90
CA LYS A 143 24.30 -3.93 -0.34
C LYS A 143 24.88 -4.54 0.94
N SER A 144 26.20 -4.72 0.96
CA SER A 144 26.95 -5.17 2.16
C SER A 144 26.79 -4.23 3.35
N SER A 145 26.51 -2.96 3.09
CA SER A 145 26.27 -1.94 4.12
C SER A 145 25.00 -2.15 4.95
N ARG A 146 24.07 -3.02 4.52
CA ARG A 146 22.85 -3.42 5.27
C ARG A 146 22.19 -2.26 6.02
N ARG A 147 21.80 -1.22 5.27
CA ARG A 147 21.39 0.07 5.84
C ARG A 147 19.92 0.10 6.18
N PHE A 148 19.57 0.77 7.26
CA PHE A 148 18.20 1.06 7.62
C PHE A 148 18.09 2.30 8.50
N VAL A 149 16.89 2.88 8.57
CA VAL A 149 16.55 4.03 9.41
C VAL A 149 15.39 3.66 10.32
N THR A 150 15.46 3.99 11.60
CA THR A 150 14.35 3.81 12.54
C THR A 150 14.15 5.04 13.41
N GLY A 151 12.92 5.27 13.85
CA GLY A 151 12.57 6.39 14.72
C GLY A 151 11.49 5.99 15.71
N GLY A 152 11.41 6.71 16.82
CA GLY A 152 10.49 6.40 17.91
C GLY A 152 10.06 7.62 18.71
N LEU A 153 9.37 7.38 19.83
CA LEU A 153 8.81 8.45 20.67
C LEU A 153 9.86 9.34 21.37
N ALA A 154 11.13 8.95 21.34
CA ALA A 154 12.24 9.77 21.83
C ALA A 154 12.55 10.98 20.91
N GLY A 155 11.95 11.06 19.73
CA GLY A 155 12.18 12.14 18.77
C GLY A 155 13.52 12.03 18.02
N HIS A 156 14.24 10.91 18.19
CA HIS A 156 15.47 10.63 17.45
C HIS A 156 15.20 9.74 16.24
N LEU A 157 15.96 10.00 15.18
CA LEU A 157 16.07 9.14 14.01
C LEU A 157 17.45 8.48 14.04
N TYR A 158 17.49 7.16 13.99
CA TYR A 158 18.72 6.37 13.99
C TYR A 158 18.98 5.84 12.58
N PHE A 159 20.09 6.26 11.98
CA PHE A 159 20.60 5.68 10.74
C PHE A 159 21.63 4.61 11.09
N ASN A 160 21.40 3.37 10.63
CA ASN A 160 22.23 2.22 10.93
C ASN A 160 22.90 1.71 9.65
N VAL A 161 24.16 1.32 9.79
CA VAL A 161 25.00 0.78 8.73
C VAL A 161 25.82 -0.36 9.31
N LYS A 162 25.89 -1.50 8.62
CA LYS A 162 26.85 -2.55 8.94
C LYS A 162 28.22 -2.12 8.43
N ASN A 163 29.14 -1.85 9.35
CA ASN A 163 30.54 -1.67 9.01
C ASN A 163 31.13 -3.05 8.67
N GLY A 164 31.81 -3.14 7.53
CA GLY A 164 32.46 -4.37 7.05
C GLY A 164 33.63 -4.83 7.91
#